data_AF-A0A2A2I0U6-F1
#
_entry.id   AF-A0A2A2I0U6-F1
#
_cell.length_a   1.000
_cell.length_b   1.000
_cell.length_c   1.000
_cell.angle_alpha   90.00
_cell.angle_beta   90.00
_cell.angle_gamma   90.00
#
_symmetry.space_group_name_H-M   'P 1'
#
loop_
_entity.id
_entity.type
_entity.pdbx_description
1 polymer ?
#
loop_
_entity_poly.entity_id
_entity_poly.type
_entity_poly.pdbx_seq_one_letter_code
_entity_poly.pdbx_strand_id
1 'polypeptide(L)' 'MFNPVTQSQRFDPDGTFIRYWVPELRDMDSKRIHQPGDGRPVRYPAPVVDLKTSRKAAIEAFQALK' A
#
# COMPACT_ATOMS: atom_id res chain seq x y z
N MET A 1 -0.27 -4.80 14.28
CA MET A 1 -0.63 -3.93 13.15
C MET A 1 0.27 -4.25 11.98
N PHE A 2 -0.30 -4.54 10.81
CA PHE A 2 0.44 -5.02 9.64
C PHE A 2 0.79 -3.86 8.70
N ASN A 3 1.94 -3.93 8.02
CA ASN A 3 2.31 -2.97 6.98
C ASN A 3 1.78 -3.49 5.63
N PRO A 4 0.84 -2.79 4.96
CA PRO A 4 0.27 -3.24 3.69
C PRO A 4 1.33 -3.48 2.60
N VAL A 5 2.38 -2.67 2.55
CA VAL A 5 3.44 -2.78 1.53
C VAL A 5 4.24 -4.08 1.72
N THR A 6 4.65 -4.39 2.95
CA THR A 6 5.45 -5.60 3.20
C THR A 6 4.62 -6.87 3.07
N GLN A 7 3.32 -6.83 3.38
CA GLN A 7 2.42 -7.94 3.11
C GLN A 7 2.27 -8.15 1.60
N SER A 8 2.05 -7.08 0.85
CA SER A 8 1.92 -7.15 -0.61
C SER A 8 3.16 -7.74 -1.27
N GLN A 9 4.37 -7.26 -0.92
CA GLN A 9 5.63 -7.80 -1.43
C GLN A 9 5.87 -9.27 -1.06
N ARG A 10 5.41 -9.69 0.13
CA ARG A 10 5.58 -11.06 0.61
C ARG A 10 4.67 -12.06 -0.10
N PHE A 11 3.43 -11.66 -0.38
CA PHE A 11 2.39 -12.56 -0.91
C PHE A 11 2.16 -12.42 -2.42
N ASP A 12 2.63 -11.34 -3.03
CA ASP A 12 2.52 -11.08 -4.47
C ASP A 12 3.82 -10.44 -5.00
N PRO A 13 5.00 -11.07 -4.89
CA PRO A 13 6.30 -10.43 -5.19
C PRO A 13 6.43 -9.88 -6.62
N ASP A 14 5.66 -10.42 -7.57
CA ASP A 14 5.65 -9.98 -8.97
C ASP A 14 4.53 -8.97 -9.29
N GLY A 15 3.65 -8.70 -8.32
CA GLY A 15 2.47 -7.87 -8.51
C GLY A 15 1.40 -8.49 -9.40
N THR A 16 1.43 -9.81 -9.64
CA THR A 16 0.52 -10.50 -10.56
C THR A 16 -0.94 -10.34 -10.12
N PHE A 17 -1.21 -10.46 -8.82
CA PHE A 17 -2.54 -10.24 -8.28
C PHE A 17 -2.98 -8.78 -8.47
N ILE A 18 -2.08 -7.82 -8.20
CA ILE A 18 -2.37 -6.39 -8.38
C ILE A 18 -2.64 -6.06 -9.85
N ARG A 19 -1.84 -6.55 -10.80
CA ARG A 19 -2.03 -6.30 -12.25
C ARG A 19 -3.34 -6.86 -12.80
N TYR A 20 -3.85 -7.91 -12.17
CA TYR A 20 -5.13 -8.52 -12.54
C TYR A 20 -6.30 -7.66 -12.06
N TRP A 21 -6.30 -7.25 -10.79
CA TRP A 21 -7.43 -6.54 -10.17
C TRP A 21 -7.39 -5.01 -10.31
N VAL A 22 -6.21 -4.44 -10.50
CA VAL A 22 -5.97 -2.99 -10.58
C VAL A 22 -5.31 -2.71 -11.95
N PRO A 23 -6.10 -2.71 -13.04
CA PRO A 23 -5.58 -2.65 -14.40
C PRO A 23 -4.80 -1.37 -14.70
N GLU A 24 -5.06 -0.27 -14.00
CA GLU A 24 -4.30 0.97 -14.12
C GLU A 24 -2.82 0.81 -13.71
N LEU A 25 -2.49 -0.16 -12.86
CA LEU A 25 -1.12 -0.46 -12.43
C LEU A 25 -0.45 -1.56 -13.28
N ARG A 26 -1.13 -2.08 -14.32
CA ARG A 26 -0.70 -3.28 -15.04
C ARG A 26 0.68 -3.17 -15.68
N ASP A 27 1.12 -1.97 -16.07
CA ASP A 27 2.39 -1.74 -16.77
C ASP A 27 3.54 -1.28 -15.84
N MET A 28 3.29 -1.15 -14.53
CA MET A 28 4.33 -0.76 -13.58
C MET A 28 5.35 -1.88 -13.36
N ASP A 29 6.59 -1.57 -13.00
CA ASP A 29 7.54 -2.60 -12.61
C ASP A 29 7.13 -3.26 -11.27
N SER A 30 7.52 -4.52 -11.07
CA SER A 30 7.15 -5.29 -9.88
C SER A 30 7.69 -4.71 -8.57
N LYS A 31 8.73 -3.87 -8.60
CA LYS A 31 9.21 -3.23 -7.36
C LYS A 31 8.32 -2.06 -6.96
N ARG A 32 7.87 -1.25 -7.92
CA ARG A 32 7.06 -0.05 -7.68
C ARG A 32 5.57 -0.34 -7.57
N ILE A 33 5.06 -1.44 -8.12
CA ILE A 33 3.62 -1.76 -8.07
C ILE A 33 3.07 -1.86 -6.64
N HIS A 34 3.89 -2.28 -5.67
CA HIS A 34 3.51 -2.37 -4.25
C HIS A 34 3.46 -1.02 -3.54
N GLN A 35 4.17 -0.01 -4.05
CA GLN A 35 4.20 1.34 -3.50
C GLN A 35 4.48 2.37 -4.62
N PRO A 36 3.46 2.74 -5.41
CA PRO A 36 3.65 3.57 -6.61
C PRO A 36 4.18 4.98 -6.34
N GLY A 37 3.82 5.56 -5.18
CA GLY A 37 4.30 6.89 -4.76
C GLY A 37 4.00 7.97 -5.80
N ASP A 38 5.03 8.75 -6.12
CA ASP A 38 4.96 9.84 -7.11
C ASP A 38 4.98 9.37 -8.56
N GLY A 39 5.34 8.10 -8.81
CA GLY A 39 5.31 7.51 -10.16
C GLY A 39 4.02 6.78 -10.51
N ARG A 40 2.96 7.00 -9.74
CA ARG A 40 1.67 6.35 -9.96
C ARG A 40 1.00 6.87 -11.25
N PRO A 41 0.21 6.03 -11.94
CA PRO A 41 -0.65 6.49 -13.04
C PRO A 41 -1.62 7.58 -12.58
N VAL A 42 -2.00 8.48 -13.48
CA VAL A 42 -2.92 9.60 -13.18
C VAL A 42 -4.27 9.11 -12.64
N ARG A 43 -4.74 7.96 -13.10
CA ARG A 43 -6.01 7.35 -12.66
C ARG A 43 -5.88 6.62 -11.32
N TYR A 44 -4.67 6.39 -10.82
CA TYR A 44 -4.44 5.74 -9.53
C TYR A 44 -4.30 6.79 -8.42
N PRO A 45 -5.13 6.74 -7.36
CA PRO A 45 -5.12 7.76 -6.33
C PRO A 45 -3.82 7.74 -5.51
N ALA A 46 -3.51 8.88 -4.89
CA ALA A 46 -2.48 8.93 -3.85
C ALA A 46 -2.94 8.09 -2.64
N PRO A 47 -2.00 7.61 -1.80
CA PRO A 47 -2.36 7.00 -0.52
C PRO A 47 -3.30 7.91 0.28
N VAL A 48 -4.45 7.37 0.68
CA VAL A 48 -5.50 8.13 1.40
C VAL A 48 -5.02 8.52 2.81
N VAL A 49 -4.15 7.72 3.40
CA VAL A 49 -3.55 7.96 4.72
C VAL A 49 -2.06 7.67 4.68
N ASP A 50 -1.28 8.39 5.48
CA ASP A 50 0.12 8.05 5.71
C ASP A 50 0.23 6.87 6.70
N LEU A 51 1.04 5.87 6.35
CA LEU A 51 1.16 4.62 7.11
C LEU A 51 1.80 4.83 8.49
N LYS A 52 2.72 5.79 8.62
CA LYS A 52 3.44 6.03 9.88
C LYS A 52 2.54 6.71 10.90
N THR A 53 1.85 7.77 10.48
CA THR A 53 0.93 8.55 11.30
C THR A 53 -0.31 7.74 11.67
N SER A 54 -0.94 7.05 10.71
CA SER A 54 -2.10 6.18 10.98
C SER A 54 -1.76 5.07 11.97
N ARG A 55 -0.57 4.46 11.85
CA ARG A 55 -0.10 3.46 12.82
C ARG A 55 0.05 4.04 14.22
N LYS A 56 0.65 5.21 14.34
CA LYS A 56 0.82 5.88 15.64
C LYS A 56 -0.54 6.19 16.27
N ALA A 57 -1.45 6.80 15.51
CA ALA A 57 -2.79 7.17 15.98
C ALA A 57 -3.59 5.93 16.45
N ALA A 58 -3.52 4.82 15.72
CA ALA A 58 -4.21 3.59 16.11
C ALA A 58 -3.62 2.95 17.38
N ILE A 59 -2.31 3.06 17.63
CA ILE A 59 -1.69 2.60 18.88
C ILE A 59 -2.14 3.48 20.06
N GLU A 60 -2.10 4.80 19.89
CA GLU A 60 -2.50 5.76 20.93
C GLU A 60 -3.97 5.60 21.30
N ALA A 61 -4.86 5.48 20.30
CA ALA A 61 -6.28 5.24 20.54
C ALA A 61 -6.53 3.93 21.30
N PHE A 62 -5.79 2.86 20.99
CA PHE A 62 -5.92 1.59 21.71
C PHE A 62 -5.39 1.69 23.15
N GLN A 63 -4.31 2.44 23.39
CA GLN A 63 -3.79 2.67 24.74
C GLN A 63 -4.74 3.49 25.59
N ALA A 64 -5.45 4.46 25.02
CA ALA A 64 -6.42 5.30 25.73
C ALA A 64 -7.69 4.54 26.16
N LEU A 65 -7.98 3.40 25.52
CA LEU A 65 -9.11 2.52 25.87
C LEU A 65 -8.76 1.50 26.97
N LYS A 66 -7.49 1.40 27.34
CA LYS A 66 -6.97 0.48 28.35
C LYS A 66 -6.87 1.16 29.71
#